data_AF-A0AAV5JAS5-F1
#
_entry.id   AF-A0AAV5JAS5-F1
#
_cell.length_a   1.000
_cell.length_b   1.000
_cell.length_c   1.000
_cell.angle_alpha   90.00
_cell.angle_beta   90.00
_cell.angle_gamma   90.00
#
_symmetry.space_group_name_H-M   'P 1'
#
loop_
_entity.id
_entity.type
_entity.pdbx_description
1 polymer ?
#
loop_
_entity_poly.entity_id
_entity_poly.type
_entity_poly.pdbx_seq_one_letter_code
_entity_poly.pdbx_strand_id
1 'polypeptide(L)'
;MPGLIAPSDYSQEPPRHPSLKINSKEPFNAEPRRSALTQSYITPVDFFYKRNHGPVPIVDDLERYCVDICGLIENPKKLYMRDIWMLAKYSVTATLQCAGNRRTAMSKTRKVRGVGWDVAALGNAVWTGAKLADVLELVGIPKLTSTTQMGGKHVEFVSIDKCKEEKGGPYKASIPLGQATNPEADVLLAYEMNGEPLNRDHGYPLRVVVPGVIGARSVKWLDSINILAEECQGFFMQRDYKMFPPSVDWDNINWSTRRPQMDFPVQSAICSLEDVQATKPGKVKVRGYAVSGGGRGIERVDVSVDGGKTWVEASRFQKPGIPYVVDDIHSDKWAWVLFEVIVDIINSTEIVAKAVYCLSFQLRKKWKLLITIQVHIFLT
;
A
#
# COMPACT_ATOMS: atom_id res chain seq x y z
N MET A 1 -29.44 5.17 -13.75
CA MET A 1 -28.58 4.02 -13.39
C MET A 1 -27.27 4.57 -12.87
N PRO A 2 -26.64 3.96 -11.83
CA PRO A 2 -25.32 4.40 -11.37
C PRO A 2 -24.32 4.31 -12.53
N GLY A 3 -23.40 5.27 -12.64
CA GLY A 3 -22.39 5.31 -13.72
C GLY A 3 -21.33 4.19 -13.68
N LEU A 4 -21.37 3.35 -12.64
CA LEU A 4 -20.55 2.15 -12.47
C LEU A 4 -21.43 0.90 -12.36
N ILE A 5 -20.94 -0.19 -12.94
CA ILE A 5 -21.51 -1.53 -12.83
C ILE A 5 -20.53 -2.38 -12.02
N ALA A 6 -21.07 -3.11 -11.04
CA ALA A 6 -20.35 -4.08 -10.23
C ALA A 6 -20.70 -5.52 -10.65
N PRO A 7 -19.83 -6.18 -11.44
CA PRO A 7 -20.06 -7.55 -11.89
C PRO A 7 -20.11 -8.52 -10.72
N SER A 8 -20.89 -9.60 -10.87
CA SER A 8 -20.90 -10.76 -9.94
C SER A 8 -20.02 -11.91 -10.40
N ASP A 9 -19.47 -11.83 -11.62
CA ASP A 9 -18.57 -12.81 -12.23
C ASP A 9 -17.35 -12.12 -12.87
N TYR A 10 -16.41 -12.92 -13.36
CA TYR A 10 -15.10 -12.47 -13.85
C TYR A 10 -15.01 -12.43 -15.40
N SER A 11 -16.13 -12.45 -16.12
CA SER A 11 -16.14 -12.51 -17.60
C SER A 11 -15.60 -11.25 -18.29
N GLN A 12 -15.67 -10.09 -17.62
CA GLN A 12 -15.29 -8.77 -18.14
C GLN A 12 -14.07 -8.16 -17.43
N GLU A 13 -13.22 -9.04 -16.91
CA GLU A 13 -11.96 -8.70 -16.30
C GLU A 13 -11.01 -8.00 -17.32
N PRO A 14 -10.31 -6.92 -16.94
CA PRO A 14 -9.39 -6.25 -17.87
C PRO A 14 -8.20 -7.15 -18.24
N PRO A 15 -7.53 -6.91 -19.38
CA PRO A 15 -6.28 -7.58 -19.71
C PRO A 15 -5.15 -7.09 -18.78
N ARG A 16 -4.16 -7.95 -18.52
CA ARG A 16 -2.99 -7.62 -17.70
C ARG A 16 -1.71 -8.05 -18.38
N HIS A 17 -0.61 -7.41 -18.01
CA HIS A 17 0.71 -7.72 -18.55
C HIS A 17 1.09 -9.20 -18.28
N PRO A 18 1.53 -9.96 -19.28
CA PRO A 18 1.72 -11.41 -19.18
C PRO A 18 2.91 -11.83 -18.29
N SER A 19 3.84 -10.90 -18.00
CA SER A 19 4.99 -11.20 -17.13
C SER A 19 4.67 -11.25 -15.64
N LEU A 20 3.47 -10.81 -15.23
CA LEU A 20 3.05 -10.80 -13.84
C LEU A 20 2.99 -12.23 -13.27
N LYS A 21 3.44 -12.39 -12.03
CA LYS A 21 3.27 -13.62 -11.28
C LYS A 21 1.87 -13.65 -10.70
N ILE A 22 1.00 -14.46 -11.29
CA ILE A 22 -0.39 -14.62 -10.86
C ILE A 22 -0.45 -15.55 -9.65
N ASN A 23 -0.87 -15.02 -8.50
CA ASN A 23 -1.03 -15.77 -7.25
C ASN A 23 -2.48 -16.24 -7.05
N SER A 24 -3.45 -15.56 -7.67
CA SER A 24 -4.85 -15.99 -7.79
C SER A 24 -5.45 -15.38 -9.06
N LYS A 25 -6.23 -16.17 -9.81
CA LYS A 25 -6.89 -15.68 -11.03
C LYS A 25 -8.21 -14.97 -10.72
N GLU A 26 -9.01 -15.51 -9.80
CA GLU A 26 -10.38 -15.06 -9.50
C GLU A 26 -10.65 -15.10 -7.99
N PRO A 27 -10.64 -13.95 -7.29
CA PRO A 27 -10.32 -12.62 -7.81
C PRO A 27 -8.84 -12.49 -8.22
N PHE A 28 -8.57 -11.59 -9.16
CA PHE A 28 -7.23 -11.40 -9.72
C PHE A 28 -6.26 -10.82 -8.68
N ASN A 29 -5.19 -11.55 -8.41
CA ASN A 29 -4.12 -11.14 -7.51
C ASN A 29 -2.77 -11.52 -8.10
N ALA A 30 -1.93 -10.53 -8.36
CA ALA A 30 -0.65 -10.73 -9.01
C ALA A 30 0.39 -9.68 -8.57
N GLU A 31 1.66 -10.07 -8.58
CA GLU A 31 2.81 -9.21 -8.31
C GLU A 31 3.77 -9.22 -9.51
N PRO A 32 4.57 -8.15 -9.72
CA PRO A 32 5.62 -8.20 -10.72
C PRO A 32 6.69 -9.22 -10.33
N ARG A 33 7.50 -9.63 -11.31
CA ARG A 33 8.73 -10.35 -11.00
C ARG A 33 9.64 -9.47 -10.16
N ARG A 34 10.32 -10.09 -9.19
CA ARG A 34 11.25 -9.43 -8.27
C ARG A 34 12.28 -8.54 -9.00
N SER A 35 12.87 -9.05 -10.08
CA SER A 35 13.84 -8.33 -10.90
C SER A 35 13.28 -7.11 -11.65
N ALA A 36 11.96 -7.03 -11.84
CA ALA A 36 11.27 -5.90 -12.46
C ALA A 36 10.85 -4.84 -11.42
N LEU A 37 10.52 -5.28 -10.20
CA LEU A 37 9.96 -4.43 -9.13
C LEU A 37 10.79 -3.18 -8.87
N THR A 38 12.11 -3.33 -8.75
CA THR A 38 12.99 -2.24 -8.34
C THR A 38 13.72 -1.59 -9.51
N GLN A 39 13.37 -1.86 -10.78
CA GLN A 39 14.10 -1.31 -11.93
C GLN A 39 14.06 0.22 -11.96
N SER A 40 12.90 0.80 -11.64
CA SER A 40 12.65 2.24 -11.60
C SER A 40 12.10 2.66 -10.23
N TYR A 41 12.28 3.94 -9.89
CA TYR A 41 11.74 4.52 -8.66
C TYR A 41 10.21 4.59 -8.67
N ILE A 42 9.64 4.98 -9.81
CA ILE A 42 8.20 4.91 -10.07
C ILE A 42 7.92 3.60 -10.80
N THR A 43 7.08 2.75 -10.22
CA THR A 43 6.68 1.47 -10.79
C THR A 43 5.76 1.71 -11.99
N PRO A 44 6.08 1.20 -13.19
CA PRO A 44 5.16 1.23 -14.33
C PRO A 44 3.82 0.58 -13.97
N VAL A 45 2.71 1.14 -14.46
CA VAL A 45 1.35 0.71 -14.10
C VAL A 45 1.13 -0.78 -14.41
N ASP A 46 1.70 -1.28 -15.51
CA ASP A 46 1.66 -2.69 -15.91
C ASP A 46 2.28 -3.63 -14.88
N PHE A 47 3.31 -3.16 -14.17
CA PHE A 47 4.04 -3.92 -13.16
C PHE A 47 3.61 -3.60 -11.73
N PHE A 48 2.79 -2.57 -11.51
CA PHE A 48 2.25 -2.29 -10.18
C PHE A 48 1.40 -3.48 -9.71
N TYR A 49 1.61 -4.01 -8.49
CA TYR A 49 0.89 -5.20 -8.03
C TYR A 49 -0.64 -5.01 -8.04
N LYS A 50 -1.37 -6.08 -8.34
CA LYS A 50 -2.85 -6.08 -8.36
C LYS A 50 -3.35 -6.94 -7.21
N ARG A 51 -4.16 -6.36 -6.31
CA ARG A 51 -4.92 -7.08 -5.27
C ARG A 51 -6.39 -6.76 -5.40
N ASN A 52 -7.21 -7.76 -5.74
CA ASN A 52 -8.67 -7.67 -5.80
C ASN A 52 -9.32 -8.71 -4.85
N HIS A 53 -10.46 -8.35 -4.25
CA HIS A 53 -11.31 -9.24 -3.44
C HIS A 53 -12.56 -9.72 -4.22
N GLY A 54 -13.00 -8.92 -5.21
CA GLY A 54 -14.09 -9.25 -6.12
C GLY A 54 -13.71 -9.06 -7.59
N PRO A 55 -14.68 -9.24 -8.51
CA PRO A 55 -14.55 -8.81 -9.90
C PRO A 55 -14.31 -7.31 -10.01
N VAL A 56 -13.59 -6.89 -11.06
CA VAL A 56 -13.28 -5.47 -11.30
C VAL A 56 -14.50 -4.73 -11.87
N PRO A 57 -14.99 -3.66 -11.22
CA PRO A 57 -16.06 -2.80 -11.73
C PRO A 57 -15.81 -2.24 -13.14
N ILE A 58 -16.90 -1.87 -13.82
CA ILE A 58 -16.91 -1.33 -15.17
C ILE A 58 -17.60 0.02 -15.13
N VAL A 59 -17.00 1.04 -15.74
CA VAL A 59 -17.66 2.33 -15.94
C VAL A 59 -18.59 2.20 -17.15
N ASP A 60 -19.87 2.41 -16.91
CA ASP A 60 -20.92 2.45 -17.94
C ASP A 60 -21.05 3.88 -18.49
N ASP A 61 -21.17 4.85 -17.59
CA ASP A 61 -21.33 6.27 -17.94
C ASP A 61 -20.60 7.14 -16.90
N LEU A 62 -19.47 7.72 -17.30
CA LEU A 62 -18.62 8.53 -16.43
C LEU A 62 -19.32 9.81 -15.96
N GLU A 63 -20.20 10.40 -16.77
CA GLU A 63 -20.92 11.64 -16.42
C GLU A 63 -21.99 11.40 -15.35
N ARG A 64 -22.48 10.16 -15.25
CA ARG A 64 -23.43 9.72 -14.22
C ARG A 64 -22.76 9.15 -12.98
N TYR A 65 -21.46 8.87 -13.03
CA TYR A 65 -20.75 8.41 -11.85
C TYR A 65 -20.61 9.54 -10.83
N CYS A 66 -20.99 9.25 -9.60
CA CYS A 66 -20.86 10.15 -8.46
C CYS A 66 -20.48 9.37 -7.20
N VAL A 67 -19.87 10.07 -6.26
CA VAL A 67 -19.61 9.58 -4.91
C VAL A 67 -20.60 10.24 -3.94
N ASP A 68 -21.31 9.44 -3.17
CA ASP A 68 -22.18 9.91 -2.09
C ASP A 68 -21.36 10.22 -0.84
N ILE A 69 -21.41 11.45 -0.34
CA ILE A 69 -20.82 11.85 0.94
C ILE A 69 -21.94 12.04 1.95
N CYS A 70 -21.99 11.18 2.98
CA CYS A 70 -23.08 11.15 3.95
C CYS A 70 -22.62 10.74 5.36
N GLY A 71 -23.57 10.39 6.23
CA GLY A 71 -23.32 10.01 7.63
C GLY A 71 -23.51 11.17 8.60
N LEU A 72 -22.64 11.28 9.60
CA LEU A 72 -22.68 12.27 10.68
C LEU A 72 -22.17 13.65 10.25
N ILE A 73 -22.83 14.22 9.26
CA ILE A 73 -22.60 15.54 8.66
C ILE A 73 -23.90 16.29 8.44
N GLU A 74 -23.82 17.61 8.44
CA GLU A 74 -24.99 18.49 8.27
C GLU A 74 -25.47 18.54 6.82
N ASN A 75 -24.54 18.51 5.86
CA ASN A 75 -24.83 18.72 4.44
C ASN A 75 -24.36 17.54 3.60
N PRO A 76 -25.10 16.41 3.58
CA PRO A 76 -24.83 15.31 2.66
C PRO A 76 -24.82 15.79 1.21
N LYS A 77 -23.87 15.28 0.41
CA LYS A 77 -23.64 15.77 -0.95
C LYS A 77 -23.25 14.63 -1.89
N LYS A 78 -23.73 14.71 -3.13
CA LYS A 78 -23.23 13.87 -4.24
C LYS A 78 -22.19 14.67 -5.00
N LEU A 79 -21.00 14.10 -5.19
CA LEU A 79 -19.96 14.68 -6.03
C LEU A 79 -19.78 13.84 -7.29
N TYR A 80 -20.02 14.45 -8.45
CA TYR A 80 -19.71 13.88 -9.75
C TYR A 80 -18.23 14.08 -10.08
N MET A 81 -17.70 13.38 -11.10
CA MET A 81 -16.29 13.57 -11.52
C MET A 81 -15.97 15.01 -11.87
N ARG A 82 -16.90 15.72 -12.53
CA ARG A 82 -16.75 17.16 -12.83
C ARG A 82 -16.52 18.00 -11.57
N ASP A 83 -17.19 17.68 -10.46
CA ASP A 83 -17.04 18.42 -9.21
C ASP A 83 -15.67 18.14 -8.58
N ILE A 84 -15.20 16.90 -8.66
CA ILE A 84 -13.88 16.48 -8.17
C ILE A 84 -12.75 17.09 -9.01
N TRP A 85 -12.92 17.20 -10.32
CA TRP A 85 -11.93 17.83 -11.21
C TRP A 85 -11.83 19.35 -11.03
N MET A 86 -12.87 20.00 -10.51
CA MET A 86 -12.84 21.42 -10.18
C MET A 86 -12.08 21.74 -8.89
N LEU A 87 -11.80 20.74 -8.05
CA LEU A 87 -10.97 20.92 -6.85
C LEU A 87 -9.50 21.09 -7.21
N ALA A 88 -8.73 21.66 -6.28
CA ALA A 88 -7.28 21.78 -6.42
C ALA A 88 -6.65 20.39 -6.65
N LYS A 89 -5.83 20.29 -7.71
CA LYS A 89 -5.15 19.07 -8.13
C LYS A 89 -3.81 18.95 -7.40
N TYR A 90 -3.62 17.82 -6.71
CA TYR A 90 -2.38 17.51 -5.99
C TYR A 90 -1.78 16.20 -6.52
N SER A 91 -0.46 16.15 -6.60
CA SER A 91 0.30 14.95 -6.94
C SER A 91 1.12 14.49 -5.75
N VAL A 92 0.96 13.24 -5.34
CA VAL A 92 1.62 12.64 -4.18
C VAL A 92 2.29 11.34 -4.62
N THR A 93 3.62 11.28 -4.51
CA THR A 93 4.36 10.02 -4.70
C THR A 93 4.20 9.17 -3.44
N ALA A 94 3.55 8.01 -3.56
CA ALA A 94 3.31 7.11 -2.43
C ALA A 94 3.42 5.63 -2.81
N THR A 95 4.07 4.86 -1.92
CA THR A 95 4.12 3.41 -2.01
C THR A 95 2.88 2.80 -1.38
N LEU A 96 2.15 1.98 -2.13
CA LEU A 96 1.14 1.09 -1.54
C LEU A 96 1.77 -0.27 -1.27
N GLN A 97 1.79 -0.68 0.00
CA GLN A 97 2.24 -2.02 0.40
C GLN A 97 1.06 -2.85 0.90
N CYS A 98 0.87 -4.04 0.33
CA CYS A 98 -0.10 -5.01 0.83
C CYS A 98 0.33 -5.53 2.22
N ALA A 99 -0.60 -5.65 3.16
CA ALA A 99 -0.33 -6.28 4.46
C ALA A 99 0.08 -7.76 4.33
N GLY A 100 -0.25 -8.40 3.21
CA GLY A 100 0.16 -9.77 2.89
C GLY A 100 1.55 -9.89 2.24
N ASN A 101 2.28 -8.79 2.01
CA ASN A 101 3.61 -8.86 1.39
C ASN A 101 4.52 -9.82 2.16
N ARG A 102 5.27 -10.67 1.44
CA ARG A 102 6.18 -11.70 1.98
C ARG A 102 5.51 -12.84 2.75
N ARG A 103 4.19 -13.02 2.63
CA ARG A 103 3.45 -14.11 3.30
C ARG A 103 3.96 -15.51 2.95
N THR A 104 4.45 -15.73 1.73
CA THR A 104 4.91 -17.06 1.31
C THR A 104 6.09 -17.53 2.15
N ALA A 105 7.02 -16.64 2.50
CA ALA A 105 8.13 -16.96 3.39
C ALA A 105 7.65 -17.36 4.79
N MET A 106 6.67 -16.64 5.35
CA MET A 106 6.05 -17.01 6.64
C MET A 106 5.36 -18.38 6.58
N SER A 107 4.72 -18.70 5.44
CA SER A 107 4.04 -19.97 5.22
C SER A 107 4.99 -21.17 5.18
N LYS A 108 6.28 -20.97 4.87
CA LYS A 108 7.32 -22.02 4.92
C LYS A 108 7.60 -22.46 6.36
N THR A 109 7.49 -21.57 7.34
CA THR A 109 7.69 -21.89 8.77
C THR A 109 6.42 -22.46 9.40
N ARG A 110 5.27 -21.84 9.14
CA ARG A 110 3.97 -22.32 9.61
C ARG A 110 2.90 -21.93 8.60
N LYS A 111 2.14 -22.91 8.10
CA LYS A 111 1.11 -22.68 7.07
C LYS A 111 0.10 -21.64 7.56
N VAL A 112 -0.05 -20.55 6.81
CA VAL A 112 -1.07 -19.51 7.05
C VAL A 112 -2.09 -19.52 5.92
N ARG A 113 -3.32 -19.03 6.19
CA ARG A 113 -4.34 -18.88 5.15
C ARG A 113 -4.19 -17.53 4.43
N GLY A 114 -4.53 -17.51 3.15
CA GLY A 114 -4.54 -16.32 2.30
C GLY A 114 -3.69 -16.47 1.04
N VAL A 115 -3.88 -15.55 0.10
CA VAL A 115 -3.09 -15.50 -1.15
C VAL A 115 -1.60 -15.46 -0.83
N GLY A 116 -0.82 -16.34 -1.45
CA GLY A 116 0.64 -16.34 -1.34
C GLY A 116 1.22 -15.11 -2.04
N TRP A 117 2.15 -14.42 -1.38
CA TRP A 117 2.89 -13.30 -1.94
C TRP A 117 4.37 -13.53 -1.70
N ASP A 118 5.19 -13.29 -2.72
CA ASP A 118 6.64 -13.17 -2.55
C ASP A 118 6.97 -11.76 -2.02
N VAL A 119 8.04 -11.12 -2.50
CA VAL A 119 8.50 -9.82 -1.99
C VAL A 119 7.89 -8.64 -2.73
N ALA A 120 7.03 -8.86 -3.73
CA ALA A 120 6.62 -7.84 -4.68
C ALA A 120 5.14 -7.42 -4.56
N ALA A 121 4.50 -7.65 -3.41
CA ALA A 121 3.15 -7.16 -3.14
C ALA A 121 3.12 -5.68 -2.70
N LEU A 122 3.84 -4.84 -3.46
CA LEU A 122 3.92 -3.40 -3.28
C LEU A 122 4.31 -2.71 -4.60
N GLY A 123 4.12 -1.40 -4.67
CA GLY A 123 4.58 -0.56 -5.78
C GLY A 123 4.55 0.91 -5.40
N ASN A 124 5.37 1.72 -6.05
CA ASN A 124 5.46 3.15 -5.84
C ASN A 124 4.96 3.91 -7.07
N ALA A 125 4.04 4.84 -6.88
CA ALA A 125 3.43 5.58 -7.98
C ALA A 125 3.22 7.05 -7.60
N VAL A 126 3.10 7.90 -8.61
CA VAL A 126 2.62 9.27 -8.45
C VAL A 126 1.10 9.22 -8.55
N TRP A 127 0.41 9.47 -7.45
CA TRP A 127 -1.04 9.51 -7.40
C TRP A 127 -1.51 10.94 -7.49
N THR A 128 -2.49 11.20 -8.34
CA THR A 128 -2.93 12.57 -8.59
C THR A 128 -4.46 12.67 -8.48
N GLY A 129 -4.90 13.69 -7.75
CA GLY A 129 -6.32 13.94 -7.52
C GLY A 129 -6.59 15.06 -6.53
N ALA A 130 -7.80 15.06 -5.95
CA ALA A 130 -8.21 16.03 -4.94
C ALA A 130 -7.82 15.55 -3.54
N LYS A 131 -7.39 16.46 -2.65
CA LYS A 131 -7.20 16.10 -1.24
C LYS A 131 -8.55 15.82 -0.58
N LEU A 132 -8.61 14.73 0.19
CA LEU A 132 -9.81 14.38 0.95
C LEU A 132 -10.17 15.49 1.94
N ALA A 133 -9.19 16.18 2.51
CA ALA A 133 -9.42 17.31 3.40
C ALA A 133 -10.21 18.45 2.72
N ASP A 134 -9.92 18.76 1.45
CA ASP A 134 -10.65 19.79 0.69
C ASP A 134 -12.07 19.32 0.33
N VAL A 135 -12.23 18.02 0.02
CA VAL A 135 -13.53 17.40 -0.23
C VAL A 135 -14.42 17.45 1.01
N LEU A 136 -13.87 17.16 2.19
CA LEU A 136 -14.60 17.20 3.47
C LEU A 136 -14.96 18.63 3.89
N GLU A 137 -14.14 19.61 3.54
CA GLU A 137 -14.43 21.03 3.75
C GLU A 137 -15.67 21.49 2.96
N LEU A 138 -15.87 20.96 1.75
CA LEU A 138 -17.08 21.24 0.94
C LEU A 138 -18.40 20.78 1.59
N VAL A 139 -18.35 19.82 2.51
CA VAL A 139 -19.53 19.31 3.24
C VAL A 139 -19.58 19.83 4.69
N GLY A 140 -18.79 20.86 4.99
CA GLY A 140 -18.83 21.56 6.29
C GLY A 140 -17.96 20.93 7.38
N ILE A 141 -16.99 20.06 7.04
CA ILE A 141 -16.00 19.57 8.01
C ILE A 141 -14.69 20.34 7.83
N PRO A 142 -14.32 21.24 8.76
CA PRO A 142 -13.07 21.99 8.66
C PRO A 142 -11.83 21.08 8.67
N LYS A 143 -10.73 21.57 8.09
CA LYS A 143 -9.42 20.93 8.21
C LYS A 143 -9.01 20.75 9.68
N LEU A 144 -8.22 19.71 9.96
CA LEU A 144 -7.74 19.36 11.30
C LEU A 144 -8.84 19.00 12.32
N THR A 145 -10.06 18.70 11.85
CA THR A 145 -11.16 18.23 12.70
C THR A 145 -10.96 16.78 13.12
N SER A 146 -11.00 16.50 14.43
CA SER A 146 -10.95 15.14 14.96
C SER A 146 -12.33 14.55 15.29
N THR A 147 -13.36 15.39 15.47
CA THR A 147 -14.74 14.95 15.69
C THR A 147 -15.72 15.98 15.13
N THR A 148 -16.75 15.56 14.39
CA THR A 148 -17.81 16.48 13.90
C THR A 148 -18.77 16.86 15.03
N GLN A 149 -19.58 17.90 14.85
CA GLN A 149 -20.62 18.29 15.82
C GLN A 149 -21.63 17.17 16.09
N MET A 150 -21.87 16.32 15.08
CA MET A 150 -22.75 15.14 15.17
C MET A 150 -22.04 13.90 15.74
N GLY A 151 -20.81 14.04 16.25
CA GLY A 151 -20.07 12.95 16.90
C GLY A 151 -19.31 12.02 15.96
N GLY A 152 -19.16 12.36 14.67
CA GLY A 152 -18.41 11.57 13.71
C GLY A 152 -16.90 11.64 13.95
N LYS A 153 -16.22 10.50 14.02
CA LYS A 153 -14.78 10.38 14.33
C LYS A 153 -14.01 9.56 13.29
N HIS A 154 -14.69 8.94 12.35
CA HIS A 154 -14.10 8.09 11.31
C HIS A 154 -14.69 8.43 9.94
N VAL A 155 -13.90 8.21 8.89
CA VAL A 155 -14.32 8.31 7.50
C VAL A 155 -14.23 6.92 6.89
N GLU A 156 -15.38 6.33 6.59
CA GLU A 156 -15.52 5.08 5.85
C GLU A 156 -15.55 5.35 4.35
N PHE A 157 -14.89 4.49 3.61
CA PHE A 157 -14.86 4.46 2.16
C PHE A 157 -15.50 3.14 1.72
N VAL A 158 -16.53 3.24 0.90
CA VAL A 158 -17.28 2.09 0.38
C VAL A 158 -16.98 1.96 -1.11
N SER A 159 -16.50 0.80 -1.52
CA SER A 159 -16.34 0.43 -2.94
C SER A 159 -17.69 0.02 -3.53
N ILE A 160 -17.83 0.04 -4.85
CA ILE A 160 -19.00 -0.57 -5.51
C ILE A 160 -18.84 -2.07 -5.77
N ASP A 161 -17.62 -2.62 -5.64
CA ASP A 161 -17.32 -4.03 -5.95
C ASP A 161 -18.13 -5.04 -5.12
N LYS A 162 -18.04 -6.32 -5.47
CA LYS A 162 -18.75 -7.40 -4.78
C LYS A 162 -17.77 -8.44 -4.25
N CYS A 163 -17.69 -8.56 -2.94
CA CYS A 163 -16.77 -9.45 -2.24
C CYS A 163 -17.52 -10.66 -1.68
N LYS A 164 -16.94 -11.87 -1.80
CA LYS A 164 -17.54 -13.09 -1.23
C LYS A 164 -17.58 -13.03 0.30
N GLU A 165 -16.56 -12.42 0.91
CA GLU A 165 -16.40 -12.23 2.36
C GLU A 165 -17.49 -11.33 2.96
N GLU A 166 -18.04 -10.42 2.15
CA GLU A 166 -19.16 -9.53 2.51
C GLU A 166 -20.50 -10.07 1.95
N LYS A 167 -20.57 -11.38 1.63
CA LYS A 167 -21.77 -12.05 1.09
C LYS A 167 -22.33 -11.39 -0.17
N GLY A 168 -21.44 -10.92 -1.05
CA GLY A 168 -21.79 -10.17 -2.26
C GLY A 168 -21.90 -8.66 -2.05
N GLY A 169 -21.67 -8.17 -0.83
CA GLY A 169 -21.55 -6.75 -0.51
C GLY A 169 -20.16 -6.16 -0.81
N PRO A 170 -20.00 -4.85 -0.59
CA PRO A 170 -18.82 -4.10 -1.02
C PRO A 170 -17.61 -4.21 -0.10
N TYR A 171 -16.43 -4.03 -0.69
CA TYR A 171 -15.21 -3.76 0.07
C TYR A 171 -15.32 -2.42 0.80
N LYS A 172 -15.00 -2.41 2.10
CA LYS A 172 -15.06 -1.22 2.95
C LYS A 172 -13.80 -1.10 3.80
N ALA A 173 -13.36 0.14 4.01
CA ALA A 173 -12.34 0.47 4.99
C ALA A 173 -12.61 1.86 5.57
N SER A 174 -12.01 2.17 6.73
CA SER A 174 -12.08 3.53 7.28
C SER A 174 -10.75 4.01 7.80
N ILE A 175 -10.60 5.34 7.87
CA ILE A 175 -9.49 6.02 8.57
C ILE A 175 -10.06 6.95 9.66
N PRO A 176 -9.27 7.34 10.68
CA PRO A 176 -9.68 8.36 11.63
C PRO A 176 -9.97 9.70 10.94
N LEU A 177 -10.98 10.42 11.41
CA LEU A 177 -11.36 11.73 10.85
C LEU A 177 -10.21 12.73 10.92
N GLY A 178 -9.47 12.75 12.03
CA GLY A 178 -8.29 13.61 12.17
C GLY A 178 -7.21 13.35 11.12
N GLN A 179 -7.09 12.13 10.60
CA GLN A 179 -6.19 11.85 9.48
C GLN A 179 -6.80 12.32 8.15
N ALA A 180 -8.09 12.08 7.94
CA ALA A 180 -8.80 12.44 6.72
C ALA A 180 -8.86 13.96 6.47
N THR A 181 -8.99 14.75 7.54
CA THR A 181 -9.09 16.21 7.51
C THR A 181 -7.75 16.92 7.63
N ASN A 182 -6.64 16.20 7.85
CA ASN A 182 -5.31 16.78 7.93
C ASN A 182 -4.69 16.89 6.53
N PRO A 183 -4.48 18.10 5.98
CA PRO A 183 -3.87 18.27 4.67
C PRO A 183 -2.45 17.69 4.55
N GLU A 184 -1.70 17.57 5.66
CA GLU A 184 -0.33 17.04 5.68
C GLU A 184 -0.26 15.51 5.63
N ALA A 185 -1.40 14.83 5.88
CA ALA A 185 -1.53 13.39 5.74
C ALA A 185 -1.69 12.95 4.26
N ASP A 186 -1.89 13.92 3.36
CA ASP A 186 -1.93 13.73 1.90
C ASP A 186 -2.91 12.62 1.43
N VAL A 187 -4.02 12.43 2.15
CA VAL A 187 -5.06 11.50 1.70
C VAL A 187 -5.73 12.07 0.45
N LEU A 188 -5.73 11.29 -0.62
CA LEU A 188 -6.26 11.71 -1.93
C LEU A 188 -7.50 10.92 -2.32
N LEU A 189 -8.44 11.59 -2.97
CA LEU A 189 -9.32 10.99 -3.96
C LEU A 189 -8.61 11.08 -5.31
N ALA A 190 -7.88 10.02 -5.65
CA ALA A 190 -7.06 9.95 -6.85
C ALA A 190 -7.89 9.50 -8.06
N TYR A 191 -7.71 10.19 -9.19
CA TYR A 191 -8.27 9.84 -10.50
C TYR A 191 -7.18 9.63 -11.56
N GLU A 192 -5.92 9.93 -11.23
CA GLU A 192 -4.73 9.72 -12.05
C GLU A 192 -3.67 8.90 -11.30
N MET A 193 -2.90 8.12 -12.05
CA MET A 193 -1.76 7.34 -11.58
C MET A 193 -0.64 7.40 -12.62
N ASN A 194 0.54 7.88 -12.20
CA ASN A 194 1.71 8.10 -13.04
C ASN A 194 1.46 9.04 -14.24
N GLY A 195 0.62 10.05 -14.05
CA GLY A 195 0.29 11.05 -15.07
C GLY A 195 -0.81 10.65 -16.04
N GLU A 196 -1.29 9.41 -15.98
CA GLU A 196 -2.39 8.90 -16.81
C GLU A 196 -3.65 8.70 -15.96
N PRO A 197 -4.85 8.68 -16.58
CA PRO A 197 -6.06 8.25 -15.90
C PRO A 197 -5.87 6.88 -15.23
N LEU A 198 -6.50 6.68 -14.06
CA LEU A 198 -6.47 5.36 -13.41
C LEU A 198 -6.89 4.27 -14.39
N ASN A 199 -6.23 3.11 -14.31
CA ASN A 199 -6.74 1.92 -14.99
C ASN A 199 -7.82 1.23 -14.14
N ARG A 200 -8.58 0.32 -14.76
CA ARG A 200 -9.63 -0.44 -14.08
C ARG A 200 -9.12 -1.23 -12.88
N ASP A 201 -7.97 -1.92 -12.98
CA ASP A 201 -7.41 -2.71 -11.87
C ASP A 201 -7.05 -1.87 -10.63
N HIS A 202 -6.69 -0.60 -10.84
CA HIS A 202 -6.26 0.32 -9.80
C HIS A 202 -7.32 1.32 -9.36
N GLY A 203 -8.57 1.18 -9.83
CA GLY A 203 -9.71 1.88 -9.25
C GLY A 203 -10.37 2.93 -10.13
N TYR A 204 -10.18 2.90 -11.46
CA TYR A 204 -10.88 3.80 -12.37
C TYR A 204 -12.40 3.82 -12.10
N PRO A 205 -13.04 5.00 -11.99
CA PRO A 205 -12.49 6.33 -12.24
C PRO A 205 -11.90 7.02 -11.02
N LEU A 206 -12.17 6.52 -9.81
CA LEU A 206 -11.77 7.17 -8.57
C LEU A 206 -11.45 6.15 -7.48
N ARG A 207 -10.36 6.40 -6.78
CA ARG A 207 -9.97 5.65 -5.58
C ARG A 207 -9.57 6.58 -4.45
N VAL A 208 -9.54 6.04 -3.25
CA VAL A 208 -8.78 6.62 -2.14
C VAL A 208 -7.34 6.14 -2.20
N VAL A 209 -6.40 7.05 -1.93
CA VAL A 209 -5.00 6.74 -1.61
C VAL A 209 -4.74 7.28 -0.20
N VAL A 210 -4.31 6.41 0.70
CA VAL A 210 -3.98 6.76 2.10
C VAL A 210 -2.47 6.53 2.30
N PRO A 211 -1.63 7.56 2.11
CA PRO A 211 -0.19 7.42 2.22
C PRO A 211 0.27 6.96 3.62
N GLY A 212 1.34 6.15 3.66
CA GLY A 212 1.90 5.63 4.91
C GLY A 212 1.03 4.60 5.65
N VAL A 213 -0.09 4.17 5.06
CA VAL A 213 -1.00 3.17 5.61
C VAL A 213 -0.96 1.91 4.72
N ILE A 214 -1.29 0.74 5.26
CA ILE A 214 -1.37 -0.49 4.45
C ILE A 214 -2.33 -0.29 3.27
N GLY A 215 -2.00 -0.90 2.13
CA GLY A 215 -2.75 -0.74 0.88
C GLY A 215 -4.25 -1.09 0.99
N ALA A 216 -4.62 -1.94 1.95
CA ALA A 216 -6.00 -2.31 2.24
C ALA A 216 -6.92 -1.12 2.56
N ARG A 217 -6.40 0.01 3.04
CA ARG A 217 -7.22 1.19 3.38
C ARG A 217 -7.41 2.16 2.21
N SER A 218 -6.65 1.97 1.13
CA SER A 218 -6.77 2.74 -0.10
C SER A 218 -7.86 2.10 -0.99
N VAL A 219 -9.13 2.33 -0.65
CA VAL A 219 -10.29 1.72 -1.33
C VAL A 219 -10.36 2.14 -2.80
N LYS A 220 -10.67 1.19 -3.69
CA LYS A 220 -10.80 1.41 -5.14
C LYS A 220 -12.28 1.45 -5.54
N TRP A 221 -12.58 2.04 -6.70
CA TRP A 221 -13.94 2.09 -7.28
C TRP A 221 -14.95 2.67 -6.29
N LEU A 222 -14.65 3.87 -5.80
CA LEU A 222 -15.35 4.50 -4.69
C LEU A 222 -16.83 4.73 -5.03
N ASP A 223 -17.74 4.34 -4.16
CA ASP A 223 -19.19 4.54 -4.28
C ASP A 223 -19.66 5.59 -3.27
N SER A 224 -19.22 5.47 -2.02
CA SER A 224 -19.59 6.41 -0.97
C SER A 224 -18.47 6.69 0.03
N ILE A 225 -18.58 7.85 0.68
CA ILE A 225 -17.75 8.30 1.80
C ILE A 225 -18.69 8.60 2.97
N ASN A 226 -18.61 7.80 4.02
CA ASN A 226 -19.53 7.88 5.16
C ASN A 226 -18.79 8.37 6.40
N ILE A 227 -19.31 9.40 7.07
CA ILE A 227 -18.78 9.88 8.34
C ILE A 227 -19.46 9.11 9.48
N LEU A 228 -18.67 8.38 10.27
CA LEU A 228 -19.15 7.46 11.30
C LEU A 228 -18.64 7.83 12.68
N ALA A 229 -19.40 7.49 13.72
CA ALA A 229 -18.99 7.70 15.12
C ALA A 229 -17.84 6.77 15.53
N GLU A 230 -17.84 5.55 14.98
CA GLU A 230 -16.88 4.48 15.28
C GLU A 230 -16.24 3.97 13.99
N GLU A 231 -15.19 3.16 14.12
CA GLU A 231 -14.53 2.53 12.97
C GLU A 231 -15.50 1.70 12.13
N CYS A 232 -15.21 1.58 10.83
CA CYS A 232 -15.99 0.75 9.89
C CYS A 232 -16.14 -0.68 10.42
N GLN A 233 -17.38 -1.19 10.37
CA GLN A 233 -17.74 -2.53 10.84
C GLN A 233 -17.64 -3.60 9.74
N GLY A 234 -17.13 -3.25 8.55
CA GLY A 234 -16.91 -4.16 7.44
C GLY A 234 -15.95 -5.30 7.77
N PHE A 235 -16.10 -6.43 7.07
CA PHE A 235 -15.32 -7.65 7.25
C PHE A 235 -13.81 -7.37 7.23
N PHE A 236 -13.33 -6.60 6.25
CA PHE A 236 -11.90 -6.31 6.07
C PHE A 236 -11.32 -5.33 7.10
N MET A 237 -12.16 -4.67 7.90
CA MET A 237 -11.71 -3.89 9.05
C MET A 237 -11.74 -4.73 10.33
N GLN A 238 -12.82 -5.50 10.52
CA GLN A 238 -13.09 -6.18 11.80
C GLN A 238 -12.53 -7.59 11.89
N ARG A 239 -12.52 -8.32 10.78
CA ARG A 239 -12.24 -9.77 10.66
C ARG A 239 -11.07 -10.09 9.72
N ASP A 240 -10.29 -9.07 9.34
CA ASP A 240 -9.03 -9.24 8.59
C ASP A 240 -8.08 -8.07 8.92
N TYR A 241 -6.86 -8.11 8.37
CA TYR A 241 -5.86 -7.05 8.45
C TYR A 241 -5.57 -6.59 9.88
N LYS A 242 -5.39 -7.56 10.79
CA LYS A 242 -4.99 -7.39 12.19
C LYS A 242 -3.76 -8.24 12.50
N MET A 243 -2.87 -7.72 13.33
CA MET A 243 -1.63 -8.39 13.69
C MET A 243 -1.81 -9.17 15.00
N PHE A 244 -1.83 -10.50 14.93
CA PHE A 244 -1.94 -11.40 16.09
C PHE A 244 -0.57 -11.94 16.53
N PRO A 245 -0.39 -12.27 17.82
CA PRO A 245 0.83 -12.95 18.27
C PRO A 245 0.90 -14.40 17.74
N PRO A 246 2.10 -15.01 17.70
CA PRO A 246 2.27 -16.38 17.19
C PRO A 246 1.46 -17.46 17.92
N SER A 247 1.04 -17.22 19.17
CA SER A 247 0.23 -18.14 19.98
C SER A 247 -1.23 -18.25 19.54
N VAL A 248 -1.70 -17.37 18.65
CA VAL A 248 -3.07 -17.39 18.13
C VAL A 248 -3.16 -18.24 16.85
N ASP A 249 -4.21 -19.05 16.74
CA ASP A 249 -4.57 -19.89 15.60
C ASP A 249 -6.08 -19.79 15.30
N TRP A 250 -6.60 -20.63 14.40
CA TRP A 250 -8.01 -20.57 13.99
C TRP A 250 -9.00 -21.04 15.05
N ASP A 251 -8.56 -21.83 16.02
CA ASP A 251 -9.44 -22.39 17.06
C ASP A 251 -9.60 -21.40 18.23
N ASN A 252 -8.61 -20.53 18.45
CA ASN A 252 -8.61 -19.56 19.55
C ASN A 252 -8.67 -18.07 19.13
N ILE A 253 -8.79 -17.78 17.82
CA ILE A 253 -8.77 -16.40 17.34
C ILE A 253 -9.94 -15.57 17.88
N ASN A 254 -9.61 -14.47 18.56
CA ASN A 254 -10.56 -13.44 18.94
C ASN A 254 -10.20 -12.10 18.30
N TRP A 255 -10.97 -11.74 17.26
CA TRP A 255 -10.76 -10.56 16.43
C TRP A 255 -10.81 -9.22 17.18
N SER A 256 -11.56 -9.11 18.27
CA SER A 256 -11.69 -7.86 19.03
C SER A 256 -10.47 -7.56 19.91
N THR A 257 -9.58 -8.55 20.13
CA THR A 257 -8.35 -8.36 20.93
C THR A 257 -7.28 -7.55 20.21
N ARG A 258 -7.45 -7.30 18.91
CA ARG A 258 -6.52 -6.53 18.08
C ARG A 258 -7.23 -5.41 17.35
N ARG A 259 -6.56 -4.27 17.27
CA ARG A 259 -7.00 -3.11 16.49
C ARG A 259 -6.69 -3.33 15.00
N PRO A 260 -7.49 -2.78 14.08
CA PRO A 260 -7.19 -2.82 12.65
C PRO A 260 -5.80 -2.25 12.36
N GLN A 261 -5.03 -2.93 11.52
CA GLN A 261 -3.73 -2.43 11.10
C GLN A 261 -3.94 -1.22 10.17
N MET A 262 -3.27 -0.11 10.50
CA MET A 262 -3.26 1.13 9.71
C MET A 262 -1.85 1.36 9.18
N ASP A 263 -1.00 2.02 9.97
CA ASP A 263 0.44 2.13 9.75
C ASP A 263 1.10 0.74 9.62
N PHE A 264 2.29 0.64 9.02
CA PHE A 264 3.05 -0.60 8.89
C PHE A 264 4.52 -0.40 9.31
N PRO A 265 5.16 -1.45 9.87
CA PRO A 265 6.55 -1.35 10.33
C PRO A 265 7.52 -1.18 9.16
N VAL A 266 8.76 -0.85 9.49
CA VAL A 266 9.85 -0.84 8.50
C VAL A 266 9.97 -2.20 7.80
N GLN A 267 10.24 -2.16 6.51
CA GLN A 267 10.37 -3.33 5.64
C GLN A 267 11.55 -3.10 4.70
N SER A 268 12.17 -4.19 4.25
CA SER A 268 13.01 -4.18 3.06
C SER A 268 12.81 -5.46 2.23
N ALA A 269 13.46 -5.59 1.08
CA ALA A 269 13.72 -6.87 0.42
C ALA A 269 14.83 -6.71 -0.62
N ILE A 270 15.65 -7.75 -0.79
CA ILE A 270 16.57 -7.88 -1.93
C ILE A 270 15.75 -8.26 -3.15
N CYS A 271 16.00 -7.59 -4.27
CA CYS A 271 15.26 -7.76 -5.52
C CYS A 271 16.14 -8.05 -6.75
N SER A 272 17.44 -7.81 -6.68
CA SER A 272 18.35 -8.19 -7.78
C SER A 272 18.67 -9.68 -7.84
N LEU A 273 18.31 -10.44 -6.79
CA LEU A 273 18.61 -11.86 -6.64
C LEU A 273 17.37 -12.64 -6.21
N GLU A 274 17.26 -13.87 -6.71
CA GLU A 274 16.26 -14.84 -6.22
C GLU A 274 16.60 -15.34 -4.81
N ASP A 275 15.64 -15.96 -4.11
CA ASP A 275 15.86 -16.52 -2.75
C ASP A 275 17.04 -17.51 -2.72
N VAL A 276 17.19 -18.25 -3.82
CA VAL A 276 18.29 -19.18 -4.09
C VAL A 276 18.79 -18.91 -5.50
N GLN A 277 20.05 -18.50 -5.64
CA GLN A 277 20.63 -18.16 -6.94
C GLN A 277 22.06 -18.67 -7.07
N ALA A 278 22.36 -19.19 -8.26
CA ALA A 278 23.71 -19.49 -8.72
C ALA A 278 24.39 -18.21 -9.25
N THR A 279 25.60 -17.91 -8.77
CA THR A 279 26.39 -16.78 -9.27
C THR A 279 27.85 -17.19 -9.47
N LYS A 280 28.53 -16.58 -10.44
CA LYS A 280 29.98 -16.69 -10.56
C LYS A 280 30.66 -15.97 -9.39
N PRO A 281 31.81 -16.44 -8.90
CA PRO A 281 32.60 -15.69 -7.94
C PRO A 281 32.96 -14.30 -8.47
N GLY A 282 32.94 -13.30 -7.58
CA GLY A 282 33.31 -11.92 -7.89
C GLY A 282 32.33 -10.89 -7.34
N LYS A 283 32.32 -9.72 -7.98
CA LYS A 283 31.49 -8.57 -7.58
C LYS A 283 30.04 -8.78 -7.98
N VAL A 284 29.15 -8.83 -6.99
CA VAL A 284 27.71 -8.96 -7.19
C VAL A 284 27.00 -7.69 -6.72
N LYS A 285 26.14 -7.14 -7.58
CA LYS A 285 25.28 -6.01 -7.24
C LYS A 285 24.03 -6.51 -6.51
N VAL A 286 23.92 -6.16 -5.23
CA VAL A 286 22.73 -6.40 -4.41
C VAL A 286 21.87 -5.14 -4.44
N ARG A 287 20.66 -5.23 -4.96
CA ARG A 287 19.70 -4.11 -5.06
C ARG A 287 18.36 -4.53 -4.48
N GLY A 288 17.66 -3.60 -3.86
CA GLY A 288 16.35 -3.85 -3.27
C GLY A 288 15.56 -2.59 -2.99
N TYR A 289 14.51 -2.74 -2.19
CA TYR A 289 13.72 -1.64 -1.65
C TYR A 289 13.70 -1.67 -0.13
N ALA A 290 13.43 -0.52 0.48
CA ALA A 290 13.09 -0.36 1.89
C ALA A 290 11.92 0.64 2.02
N VAL A 291 11.01 0.44 2.96
CA VAL A 291 9.85 1.31 3.18
C VAL A 291 9.37 1.23 4.63
N SER A 292 8.79 2.30 5.15
CA SER A 292 8.11 2.32 6.46
C SER A 292 6.80 3.08 6.31
N GLY A 293 5.79 2.74 7.10
CA GLY A 293 4.54 3.48 7.12
C GLY A 293 4.66 4.81 7.86
N GLY A 294 3.54 5.50 8.02
CA GLY A 294 3.42 6.74 8.81
C GLY A 294 4.32 7.89 8.38
N GLY A 295 4.83 7.86 7.14
CA GLY A 295 5.65 8.94 6.58
C GLY A 295 7.10 8.94 7.07
N ARG A 296 7.56 7.83 7.64
CA ARG A 296 8.91 7.72 8.20
C ARG A 296 9.89 7.31 7.11
N GLY A 297 10.89 8.15 6.86
CA GLY A 297 11.96 7.82 5.93
C GLY A 297 12.87 6.69 6.44
N ILE A 298 13.59 6.08 5.51
CA ILE A 298 14.61 5.06 5.80
C ILE A 298 15.92 5.78 6.10
N GLU A 299 16.47 5.64 7.31
CA GLU A 299 17.77 6.20 7.69
C GLU A 299 18.93 5.34 7.19
N ARG A 300 18.76 4.02 7.15
CA ARG A 300 19.87 3.13 6.81
C ARG A 300 19.39 1.81 6.25
N VAL A 301 20.17 1.24 5.34
CA VAL A 301 20.01 -0.14 4.91
C VAL A 301 21.35 -0.82 5.08
N ASP A 302 21.38 -1.89 5.87
CA ASP A 302 22.57 -2.68 6.16
C ASP A 302 22.47 -3.99 5.38
N VAL A 303 23.55 -4.35 4.67
CA VAL A 303 23.68 -5.62 3.93
C VAL A 303 24.85 -6.42 4.50
N SER A 304 24.62 -7.70 4.74
CA SER A 304 25.59 -8.68 5.21
C SER A 304 25.79 -9.76 4.16
N VAL A 305 27.00 -10.31 4.08
CA VAL A 305 27.40 -11.44 3.23
C VAL A 305 28.00 -12.57 4.08
N ASP A 306 27.60 -12.68 5.34
CA ASP A 306 28.09 -13.71 6.26
C ASP A 306 26.99 -14.21 7.22
N GLY A 307 25.74 -14.17 6.75
CA GLY A 307 24.57 -14.58 7.54
C GLY A 307 24.21 -13.60 8.66
N GLY A 308 24.58 -12.32 8.53
CA GLY A 308 24.22 -11.25 9.47
C GLY A 308 25.24 -11.00 10.59
N LYS A 309 26.48 -11.50 10.47
CA LYS A 309 27.53 -11.29 11.49
C LYS A 309 28.19 -9.93 11.33
N THR A 310 28.53 -9.55 10.10
CA THR A 310 29.08 -8.24 9.74
C THR A 310 28.19 -7.52 8.72
N TRP A 311 28.25 -6.20 8.71
CA TRP A 311 27.33 -5.36 7.94
C TRP A 311 28.07 -4.25 7.20
N VAL A 312 27.68 -4.02 5.96
CA VAL A 312 28.08 -2.88 5.14
C VAL A 312 26.83 -2.05 4.85
N GLU A 313 26.93 -0.73 4.99
CA GLU A 313 25.84 0.16 4.63
C GLU A 313 25.67 0.24 3.11
N ALA A 314 24.44 0.03 2.64
CA ALA A 314 24.08 0.21 1.24
C ALA A 314 23.79 1.68 0.93
N SER A 315 24.09 2.09 -0.31
CA SER A 315 23.62 3.40 -0.80
C SER A 315 22.09 3.37 -0.92
N ARG A 316 21.47 4.54 -0.74
CA ARG A 316 20.01 4.72 -0.71
C ARG A 316 19.61 5.86 -1.62
N PHE A 317 18.53 5.68 -2.36
CA PHE A 317 18.08 6.68 -3.33
C PHE A 317 16.58 6.59 -3.61
N GLN A 318 16.02 7.72 -4.06
CA GLN A 318 14.65 7.83 -4.55
C GLN A 318 14.68 8.31 -6.01
N LYS A 319 14.52 9.62 -6.20
CA LYS A 319 14.52 10.28 -7.51
C LYS A 319 15.95 10.29 -8.10
N PRO A 320 16.14 9.94 -9.39
CA PRO A 320 17.44 10.03 -10.04
C PRO A 320 18.01 11.45 -9.95
N GLY A 321 19.31 11.57 -9.65
CA GLY A 321 20.01 12.85 -9.58
C GLY A 321 19.73 13.71 -8.34
N ILE A 322 18.83 13.30 -7.45
CA ILE A 322 18.54 13.99 -6.19
C ILE A 322 19.08 13.14 -5.04
N PRO A 323 20.05 13.62 -4.25
CA PRO A 323 20.51 12.93 -3.06
C PRO A 323 19.35 12.69 -2.10
N TYR A 324 19.18 11.44 -1.67
CA TYR A 324 18.18 11.10 -0.68
C TYR A 324 18.70 11.46 0.72
N VAL A 325 17.95 12.30 1.43
CA VAL A 325 18.18 12.64 2.83
C VAL A 325 16.89 12.40 3.59
N VAL A 326 16.97 11.64 4.68
CA VAL A 326 15.80 11.32 5.51
C VAL A 326 15.16 12.59 6.07
N ASP A 327 13.83 12.64 6.07
CA ASP A 327 13.03 13.77 6.56
C ASP A 327 13.32 15.14 5.87
N ASP A 328 14.05 15.15 4.75
CA ASP A 328 14.32 16.33 3.96
C ASP A 328 13.14 16.70 3.06
N ILE A 329 12.96 18.00 2.78
CA ILE A 329 11.87 18.53 1.96
C ILE A 329 11.89 18.00 0.51
N HIS A 330 13.06 17.60 0.01
CA HIS A 330 13.22 17.02 -1.32
C HIS A 330 12.97 15.51 -1.34
N SER A 331 12.83 14.86 -0.19
CA SER A 331 12.52 13.42 -0.10
C SER A 331 11.02 13.17 -0.11
N ASP A 332 10.61 12.12 -0.81
CA ASP A 332 9.22 11.71 -0.87
C ASP A 332 8.90 10.83 0.35
N LYS A 333 8.40 11.45 1.44
CA LYS A 333 8.17 10.79 2.75
C LYS A 333 7.23 9.57 2.72
N TRP A 334 6.36 9.48 1.72
CA TRP A 334 5.40 8.38 1.56
C TRP A 334 5.87 7.27 0.62
N ALA A 335 7.00 7.47 -0.04
CA ALA A 335 7.54 6.53 -1.01
C ALA A 335 8.55 5.58 -0.37
N TRP A 336 8.80 4.47 -1.05
CA TRP A 336 9.91 3.61 -0.71
C TRP A 336 11.26 4.30 -0.96
N VAL A 337 12.32 3.67 -0.51
CA VAL A 337 13.71 4.02 -0.79
C VAL A 337 14.35 2.81 -1.45
N LEU A 338 14.93 2.99 -2.63
CA LEU A 338 15.71 1.94 -3.27
C LEU A 338 17.10 1.90 -2.64
N PHE A 339 17.69 0.72 -2.54
CA PHE A 339 19.06 0.57 -2.05
C PHE A 339 19.91 -0.27 -2.99
N GLU A 340 21.21 0.00 -3.02
CA GLU A 340 22.19 -0.86 -3.69
C GLU A 340 23.52 -0.94 -2.96
N VAL A 341 24.21 -2.07 -3.11
CA VAL A 341 25.59 -2.27 -2.68
C VAL A 341 26.27 -3.27 -3.61
N ILE A 342 27.56 -3.09 -3.86
CA ILE A 342 28.39 -4.09 -4.55
C ILE A 342 29.17 -4.84 -3.48
N VAL A 343 29.04 -6.16 -3.47
CA VAL A 343 29.72 -7.05 -2.52
C VAL A 343 30.55 -8.08 -3.26
N ASP A 344 31.67 -8.48 -2.68
CA ASP A 344 32.51 -9.56 -3.21
C ASP A 344 32.02 -10.91 -2.67
N ILE A 345 31.66 -11.82 -3.59
CA ILE A 345 31.21 -13.18 -3.26
C ILE A 345 32.25 -14.16 -3.77
N ILE A 346 33.00 -14.75 -2.83
CA ILE A 346 34.08 -15.69 -3.14
C ILE A 346 33.64 -17.13 -2.89
N ASN A 347 32.75 -17.34 -1.92
CA ASN A 347 32.22 -18.65 -1.51
C ASN A 347 30.68 -18.64 -1.53
N SER A 348 30.06 -19.82 -1.43
CA SER A 348 28.62 -19.90 -1.16
C SER A 348 28.30 -19.15 0.13
N THR A 349 27.33 -18.25 0.07
CA THR A 349 27.14 -17.19 1.05
C THR A 349 25.67 -16.88 1.27
N GLU A 350 25.29 -16.61 2.51
CA GLU A 350 23.99 -16.04 2.84
C GLU A 350 24.06 -14.51 2.83
N ILE A 351 23.32 -13.86 1.94
CA ILE A 351 23.16 -12.41 1.90
C ILE A 351 21.94 -12.00 2.70
N VAL A 352 22.14 -11.08 3.63
CA VAL A 352 21.09 -10.57 4.50
C VAL A 352 20.94 -9.07 4.33
N ALA A 353 19.71 -8.57 4.21
CA ALA A 353 19.43 -7.13 4.20
C ALA A 353 18.48 -6.75 5.34
N LYS A 354 18.69 -5.57 5.95
CA LYS A 354 17.78 -4.98 6.94
C LYS A 354 17.77 -3.47 6.84
N ALA A 355 16.63 -2.87 7.13
CA ALA A 355 16.46 -1.41 7.10
C ALA A 355 16.21 -0.83 8.50
N VAL A 356 16.63 0.41 8.68
CA VAL A 356 16.38 1.24 9.86
C VAL A 356 15.67 2.50 9.40
N TYR A 357 14.59 2.87 10.09
CA TYR A 357 13.84 4.09 9.81
C TYR A 357 14.16 5.16 10.86
N CYS A 358 13.97 6.43 10.50
CA CYS A 358 14.11 7.55 11.44
C CYS A 358 12.84 7.68 12.30
N LEU A 359 13.02 7.89 13.60
CA LEU A 359 11.95 8.33 14.52
C LEU A 359 12.14 9.82 14.77
N SER A 360 11.49 10.67 13.99
CA SER A 360 11.36 12.10 14.28
C SER A 360 10.10 12.33 15.13
N PHE A 361 10.27 12.40 16.45
CA PHE A 361 9.38 13.17 17.32
C PHE A 361 10.21 13.77 18.46
N GLN A 362 9.87 14.99 18.86
CA GLN A 362 10.51 15.90 19.83
C GLN A 362 10.92 15.35 21.21
N LEU A 363 10.90 14.04 21.47
CA LEU A 363 11.39 13.43 22.70
C LEU A 363 12.22 12.19 22.39
N ARG A 364 13.55 12.40 22.30
CA ARG A 364 14.64 11.41 22.25
C ARG A 364 14.68 10.57 20.97
N LYS A 365 15.64 10.90 20.08
CA LYS A 365 16.11 10.04 18.98
C LYS A 365 16.36 8.62 19.50
N LYS A 366 15.45 7.68 19.21
CA LYS A 366 15.63 6.26 19.51
C LYS A 366 15.62 5.50 18.20
N TRP A 367 16.69 4.76 17.94
CA TRP A 367 16.79 3.84 16.82
C TRP A 367 16.01 2.56 17.16
N LYS A 368 15.11 2.12 16.28
CA LYS A 368 14.46 0.80 16.40
C LYS A 368 14.81 -0.05 15.19
N LEU A 369 15.56 -1.12 15.44
CA LEU A 369 15.89 -2.16 14.47
C LEU A 369 14.81 -3.24 14.53
N LEU A 370 14.10 -3.54 13.45
CA LEU A 370 13.33 -4.79 13.32
C LEU A 370 12.88 -5.03 11.88
N ILE A 371 13.60 -5.92 11.19
CA ILE A 371 13.16 -6.97 10.23
C ILE A 371 14.40 -7.38 9.41
N THR A 372 14.77 -8.67 9.53
CA THR A 372 15.91 -9.31 8.85
C THR A 372 15.40 -10.08 7.63
N ILE A 373 16.19 -10.11 6.55
CA ILE A 373 15.85 -10.78 5.28
C ILE A 373 17.01 -11.63 4.86
N GLN A 374 16.76 -12.90 4.53
CA GLN A 374 17.79 -13.88 4.17
C GLN A 374 17.65 -14.26 2.70
N VAL A 375 18.75 -14.26 1.95
CA VAL A 375 18.90 -14.79 0.60
C VAL A 375 20.10 -15.74 0.61
N HIS A 376 19.97 -16.96 0.08
CA HIS A 376 21.05 -17.94 0.06
C HIS A 376 21.66 -18.02 -1.35
N ILE A 377 22.96 -17.85 -1.49
CA ILE A 377 23.67 -17.97 -2.77
C ILE A 377 24.54 -19.21 -2.74
N PHE A 378 24.40 -20.04 -3.77
CA PHE A 378 25.29 -21.18 -4.03
C PHE A 378 26.20 -20.83 -5.20
N LEU A 379 27.47 -21.18 -5.12
CA LEU A 379 28.38 -21.07 -6.27
C LEU A 379 28.19 -22.29 -7.16
N THR A 380 28.23 -22.06 -8.48
CA THR A 380 28.27 -23.11 -9.51
C THR A 380 29.69 -23.37 -9.96
#